data_AF-A0A8T3S872-F1
#
_entry.id   AF-A0A8T3S872-F1
#
_cell.length_a   1.000
_cell.length_b   1.000
_cell.length_c   1.000
_cell.angle_alpha   90.00
_cell.angle_beta   90.00
_cell.angle_gamma   90.00
#
_symmetry.space_group_name_H-M   'P 1'
#
loop_
_entity.id
_entity.type
_entity.pdbx_description
1 polymer ?
#
loop_
_entity_poly.entity_id
_entity_poly.type
_entity_poly.pdbx_seq_one_letter_code
_entity_poly.pdbx_strand_id
1 'polypeptide(L)'
;VQLIEAEGRRALPVPGDLQDEQHRRRLAEQARDEFGRVDILVNNAAWQEPRETIEEIATDEWEQTLTTNVTAPFWLCREALPFMEPGASIINVSSIQATQPSPSLLAYATTKGALVTYSKALSAMLAPKGIRVNVVAPGPVWTPLVAATTDPESLSEFGSSSGWVVRHNRRN
;
A
#
# COMPACT_ATOMS: atom_id res chain seq x y z
N VAL A 1 3.20 -0.18 17.52
CA VAL A 1 4.21 -1.08 18.11
C VAL A 1 3.69 -1.80 19.35
N GLN A 2 3.07 -1.10 20.31
CA GLN A 2 2.52 -1.70 21.55
C GLN A 2 1.65 -2.94 21.36
N LEU A 3 0.73 -2.95 20.37
CA LEU A 3 -0.11 -4.12 20.08
C LEU A 3 0.70 -5.33 19.58
N ILE A 4 1.80 -5.11 18.84
CA ILE A 4 2.67 -6.18 18.35
C ILE A 4 3.50 -6.74 19.52
N GLU A 5 4.00 -5.86 20.38
CA GLU A 5 4.79 -6.23 21.55
C GLU A 5 3.96 -6.96 22.61
N ALA A 6 2.68 -6.59 22.77
CA ALA A 6 1.73 -7.28 23.64
C ALA A 6 1.51 -8.75 23.24
N GLU A 7 1.69 -9.09 21.96
CA GLU A 7 1.66 -10.46 21.43
C GLU A 7 3.02 -11.18 21.60
N GLY A 8 3.96 -10.62 22.36
CA GLY A 8 5.29 -11.18 22.60
C GLY A 8 6.21 -11.16 21.38
N ARG A 9 5.93 -10.29 20.39
CA ARG A 9 6.72 -10.15 19.16
C ARG A 9 7.58 -8.88 19.22
N ARG A 10 8.68 -8.85 18.47
CA ARG A 10 9.50 -7.65 18.30
C ARG A 10 8.87 -6.71 17.27
N ALA A 11 8.93 -5.41 17.52
CA ALA A 11 8.43 -4.39 16.61
C ALA A 11 9.44 -3.24 16.49
N LEU A 12 9.71 -2.80 15.26
CA LEU A 12 10.58 -1.66 14.99
C LEU A 12 9.77 -0.57 14.27
N PRO A 13 9.46 0.56 14.91
CA PRO A 13 8.85 1.69 14.23
C PRO A 13 9.91 2.44 13.43
N VAL A 14 9.69 2.57 12.12
CA VAL A 14 10.55 3.36 11.22
C VAL A 14 9.70 4.43 10.55
N PRO A 15 9.45 5.57 11.22
CA PRO A 15 8.66 6.65 10.63
C PRO A 15 9.45 7.37 9.52
N GLY A 16 8.76 7.74 8.45
CA GLY A 16 9.28 8.61 7.40
C GLY A 16 8.44 8.58 6.13
N ASP A 17 8.88 9.36 5.15
CA ASP A 17 8.18 9.49 3.87
C ASP A 17 8.76 8.52 2.85
N LEU A 18 7.91 7.65 2.30
CA LEU A 18 8.29 6.71 1.26
C LEU A 18 8.56 7.40 -0.10
N GLN A 19 8.33 8.70 -0.25
CA GLN A 19 8.79 9.48 -1.39
C GLN A 19 10.30 9.76 -1.35
N ASP A 20 10.92 9.79 -0.17
CA ASP A 20 12.37 9.91 -0.01
C ASP A 20 13.07 8.58 -0.31
N GLU A 21 13.95 8.59 -1.33
CA GLU A 21 14.75 7.42 -1.69
C GLU A 21 15.66 6.96 -0.55
N GLN A 22 16.28 7.90 0.16
CA GLN A 22 17.16 7.53 1.26
C GLN A 22 16.37 6.88 2.39
N HIS A 23 15.14 7.34 2.64
CA HIS A 23 14.26 6.72 3.62
C HIS A 23 13.88 5.29 3.23
N ARG A 24 13.52 5.03 1.97
CA ARG A 24 13.23 3.66 1.48
C ARG A 24 14.41 2.70 1.69
N ARG A 25 15.64 3.17 1.41
CA ARG A 25 16.87 2.39 1.65
C ARG A 25 17.08 2.12 3.15
N ARG A 26 17.03 3.16 3.98
CA ARG A 26 17.16 3.05 5.44
C ARG A 26 16.12 2.12 6.06
N LEU A 27 14.89 2.13 5.57
CA LEU A 27 13.82 1.25 6.04
C LEU A 27 14.17 -0.24 5.86
N ALA A 28 14.64 -0.62 4.66
CA ALA A 28 15.05 -1.99 4.38
C ALA A 28 16.30 -2.40 5.19
N GLU A 29 17.28 -1.51 5.31
CA GLU A 29 18.49 -1.73 6.11
C GLU A 29 18.17 -1.92 7.59
N GLN A 30 17.31 -1.08 8.18
CA GLN A 30 16.89 -1.19 9.57
C GLN A 30 16.09 -2.46 9.83
N ALA A 31 15.21 -2.86 8.91
CA ALA A 31 14.49 -4.13 9.01
C ALA A 31 15.46 -5.32 9.01
N ARG A 32 16.48 -5.30 8.15
CA ARG A 32 17.55 -6.30 8.14
C ARG A 32 18.33 -6.30 9.45
N ASP A 33 18.78 -5.13 9.92
CA ASP A 33 19.66 -5.05 11.09
C ASP A 33 18.96 -5.50 12.37
N GLU A 34 17.65 -5.22 12.50
CA GLU A 34 16.87 -5.64 13.65
C GLU A 34 16.42 -7.12 13.56
N PHE A 35 15.92 -7.56 12.39
CA PHE A 35 15.26 -8.85 12.26
C PHE A 35 16.12 -9.95 11.61
N GLY A 36 17.26 -9.59 11.01
CA GLY A 36 18.22 -10.48 10.35
C GLY A 36 17.84 -10.92 8.93
N ARG A 37 16.54 -10.97 8.61
CA ARG A 37 16.01 -11.35 7.29
C ARG A 37 14.65 -10.73 7.03
N VAL A 38 14.18 -10.80 5.79
CA VAL A 38 12.82 -10.40 5.39
C VAL A 38 12.08 -11.61 4.80
N ASP A 39 11.16 -12.18 5.57
CA ASP A 39 10.32 -13.28 5.09
C ASP A 39 9.08 -12.78 4.32
N ILE A 40 8.55 -11.62 4.71
CA ILE A 40 7.34 -11.04 4.15
C ILE A 40 7.53 -9.53 3.98
N LEU A 41 7.33 -9.04 2.76
CA LEU A 41 7.19 -7.62 2.46
C LEU A 41 5.75 -7.31 2.08
N VAL A 42 5.14 -6.33 2.77
CA VAL A 42 3.79 -5.85 2.45
C VAL A 42 3.85 -4.39 2.01
N ASN A 43 3.69 -4.14 0.71
CA ASN A 43 3.58 -2.79 0.16
C ASN A 43 2.11 -2.33 0.28
N ASN A 44 1.80 -1.66 1.38
CA ASN A 44 0.45 -1.22 1.72
C ASN A 44 0.25 0.31 1.64
N ALA A 45 1.30 1.09 1.89
CA ALA A 45 1.20 2.55 1.90
C ALA A 45 0.63 3.08 0.58
N ALA A 46 -0.25 4.06 0.68
CA ALA A 46 -0.89 4.66 -0.48
C ALA A 46 -1.27 6.12 -0.20
N TRP A 47 -1.28 6.90 -1.27
CA TRP A 47 -1.82 8.24 -1.35
C TRP A 47 -2.96 8.26 -2.37
N GLN A 48 -4.04 8.96 -2.06
CA GLN A 48 -5.17 9.15 -2.96
C GLN A 48 -5.76 10.53 -2.71
N GLU A 49 -6.33 11.10 -3.76
CA GLU A 49 -7.02 12.39 -3.69
C GLU A 49 -8.02 12.44 -4.86
N PRO A 50 -9.31 12.68 -4.59
CA PRO A 50 -10.30 12.81 -5.66
C PRO A 50 -10.21 14.14 -6.41
N ARG A 51 -10.39 14.10 -7.73
CA ARG A 51 -10.53 15.26 -8.62
C ARG A 51 -11.68 15.03 -9.59
N GLU A 52 -12.48 16.05 -9.88
CA GLU A 52 -13.64 15.89 -10.77
C GLU A 52 -13.24 15.85 -12.25
N THR A 53 -12.17 16.57 -12.60
CA THR A 53 -11.65 16.60 -13.97
C THR A 53 -10.14 16.35 -14.02
N ILE A 54 -9.63 16.03 -15.22
CA ILE A 54 -8.21 15.75 -15.42
C ILE A 54 -7.34 16.99 -15.26
N GLU A 55 -7.87 18.17 -15.58
CA GLU A 55 -7.19 19.46 -15.51
C GLU A 55 -6.89 19.89 -14.07
N GLU A 56 -7.64 19.38 -13.09
CA GLU A 56 -7.44 19.67 -11.67
C GLU A 56 -6.27 18.86 -11.07
N ILE A 57 -5.81 17.81 -11.75
CA ILE A 57 -4.69 17.00 -11.28
C ILE A 57 -3.39 17.76 -11.55
N ALA A 58 -2.85 18.37 -10.50
CA ALA A 58 -1.58 19.05 -10.58
C ALA A 58 -0.42 18.06 -10.84
N THR A 59 0.67 18.54 -11.44
CA THR A 59 1.82 17.70 -11.79
C THR A 59 2.47 17.07 -10.57
N ASP A 60 2.66 17.85 -9.51
CA ASP A 60 3.22 17.39 -8.23
C ASP A 60 2.31 16.36 -7.55
N GLU A 61 1.00 16.56 -7.62
CA GLU A 61 0.01 15.61 -7.12
C GLU A 61 0.08 14.26 -7.84
N TRP A 62 0.14 14.29 -9.17
CA TRP A 62 0.30 13.10 -10.00
C TRP A 62 1.60 12.35 -9.68
N GLU A 63 2.71 13.10 -9.58
CA GLU A 63 4.02 12.56 -9.22
C GLU A 63 4.02 11.98 -7.81
N GLN A 64 3.40 12.64 -6.83
CA GLN A 64 3.26 12.14 -5.46
C GLN A 64 2.48 10.82 -5.42
N THR A 65 1.36 10.74 -6.17
CA THR A 65 0.53 9.53 -6.28
C THR A 65 1.36 8.36 -6.81
N LEU A 66 2.04 8.56 -7.95
CA LEU A 66 2.87 7.52 -8.57
C LEU A 66 4.06 7.14 -7.71
N THR A 67 4.71 8.14 -7.11
CA THR A 67 5.90 7.93 -6.28
C THR A 67 5.56 7.09 -5.07
N THR A 68 4.48 7.44 -4.38
CA THR A 68 4.03 6.72 -3.19
C THR A 68 3.50 5.33 -3.53
N ASN A 69 2.66 5.21 -4.57
CA ASN A 69 1.87 4.00 -4.80
C ASN A 69 2.54 2.98 -5.72
N VAL A 70 3.53 3.38 -6.52
CA VAL A 70 4.18 2.52 -7.53
C VAL A 70 5.70 2.53 -7.36
N THR A 71 6.32 3.70 -7.37
CA THR A 71 7.78 3.82 -7.31
C THR A 71 8.33 3.31 -5.98
N ALA A 72 7.68 3.65 -4.86
CA ALA A 72 8.10 3.18 -3.55
C ALA A 72 8.02 1.64 -3.42
N PRO A 73 6.90 0.96 -3.76
CA PRO A 73 6.86 -0.50 -3.80
C PRO A 73 7.97 -1.13 -4.66
N PHE A 74 8.26 -0.57 -5.83
CA PHE A 74 9.34 -1.05 -6.68
C PHE A 74 10.70 -1.03 -5.95
N TRP A 75 11.04 0.11 -5.36
CA TRP A 75 12.31 0.26 -4.65
C TRP A 75 12.36 -0.58 -3.39
N LEU A 76 11.30 -0.62 -2.58
CA LEU A 76 11.25 -1.46 -1.38
C LEU A 76 11.45 -2.94 -1.73
N CYS A 77 10.86 -3.43 -2.82
CA CYS A 77 11.14 -4.78 -3.32
C CYS A 77 12.62 -4.93 -3.68
N ARG A 78 13.22 -3.97 -4.42
CA ARG A 78 14.64 -4.03 -4.79
C ARG A 78 15.55 -4.10 -3.55
N GLU A 79 15.30 -3.26 -2.56
CA GLU A 79 16.13 -3.18 -1.35
C GLU A 79 15.91 -4.38 -0.40
N ALA A 80 14.71 -4.95 -0.37
CA ALA A 80 14.42 -6.12 0.48
C ALA A 80 14.98 -7.43 -0.10
N LEU A 81 14.95 -7.58 -1.43
CA LEU A 81 15.31 -8.83 -2.13
C LEU A 81 16.65 -9.47 -1.73
N PRO A 82 17.74 -8.71 -1.47
CA PRO A 82 19.00 -9.29 -0.98
C PRO A 82 18.89 -10.06 0.34
N PHE A 83 17.82 -9.84 1.11
CA PHE A 83 17.60 -10.44 2.43
C PHE A 83 16.35 -11.34 2.47
N MET A 84 15.79 -11.66 1.29
CA MET A 84 14.65 -12.57 1.13
C MET A 84 15.14 -13.93 0.63
N GLU A 85 14.79 -14.98 1.37
CA GLU A 85 15.15 -16.36 1.05
C GLU A 85 14.04 -17.11 0.30
N PRO A 86 14.34 -18.26 -0.35
CA PRO A 86 13.31 -19.13 -0.91
C PRO A 86 12.21 -19.45 0.12
N GLY A 87 10.95 -19.29 -0.30
CA GLY A 87 9.78 -19.38 0.58
C GLY A 87 9.21 -18.03 1.03
N ALA A 88 9.95 -16.94 0.86
CA ALA A 88 9.48 -15.59 1.19
C ALA A 88 8.32 -15.12 0.29
N SER A 89 7.63 -14.05 0.71
CA SER A 89 6.46 -13.53 0.00
C SER A 89 6.45 -12.00 -0.05
N ILE A 90 6.09 -11.46 -1.21
CA ILE A 90 5.76 -10.05 -1.41
C ILE A 90 4.24 -9.94 -1.61
N ILE A 91 3.61 -9.00 -0.91
CA ILE A 91 2.18 -8.71 -1.00
C ILE A 91 2.01 -7.24 -1.34
N ASN A 92 1.41 -6.96 -2.49
CA ASN A 92 1.09 -5.59 -2.91
C ASN A 92 -0.40 -5.33 -2.70
N VAL A 93 -0.75 -4.23 -2.05
CA VAL A 93 -2.14 -3.84 -1.83
C VAL A 93 -2.60 -2.95 -2.98
N SER A 94 -3.35 -3.55 -3.90
CA SER A 94 -4.06 -2.86 -4.98
C SER A 94 -5.43 -2.37 -4.47
N SER A 95 -6.46 -2.37 -5.31
CA SER A 95 -7.82 -1.93 -5.00
C SER A 95 -8.79 -2.45 -6.06
N ILE A 96 -10.07 -2.54 -5.72
CA ILE A 96 -11.16 -2.68 -6.72
C ILE A 96 -11.10 -1.58 -7.80
N GLN A 97 -10.53 -0.42 -7.49
CA GLN A 97 -10.29 0.68 -8.45
C GLN A 97 -9.40 0.27 -9.63
N ALA A 98 -8.59 -0.80 -9.49
CA ALA A 98 -7.80 -1.35 -10.60
C ALA A 98 -8.67 -2.01 -11.68
N THR A 99 -9.88 -2.47 -11.34
CA THR A 99 -10.80 -3.16 -12.27
C THR A 99 -12.11 -2.42 -12.47
N GLN A 100 -12.53 -1.61 -11.50
CA GLN A 100 -13.73 -0.77 -11.52
C GLN A 100 -13.34 0.66 -11.13
N PRO A 101 -12.65 1.41 -12.02
CA PRO A 101 -12.19 2.75 -11.71
C PRO A 101 -13.37 3.73 -11.60
N SER A 102 -13.37 4.53 -10.55
CA SER A 102 -14.22 5.71 -10.42
C SER A 102 -13.55 6.88 -11.13
N PRO A 103 -14.28 7.68 -11.93
CA PRO A 103 -13.69 8.81 -12.67
C PRO A 103 -12.89 9.76 -11.78
N SER A 104 -13.41 10.04 -10.57
CA SER A 104 -12.79 10.98 -9.65
C SER A 104 -11.48 10.52 -9.03
N LEU A 105 -11.16 9.22 -9.11
CA LEU A 105 -9.95 8.62 -8.56
C LEU A 105 -8.96 8.25 -9.66
N LEU A 106 -8.94 8.98 -10.78
CA LEU A 106 -8.14 8.66 -11.97
C LEU A 106 -6.69 8.30 -11.63
N ALA A 107 -5.95 9.21 -10.97
CA ALA A 107 -4.55 8.99 -10.61
C ALA A 107 -4.36 7.76 -9.72
N TYR A 108 -5.17 7.66 -8.66
CA TYR A 108 -5.14 6.52 -7.74
C TYR A 108 -5.42 5.19 -8.45
N ALA A 109 -6.51 5.11 -9.23
CA ALA A 109 -6.90 3.93 -9.98
C ALA A 109 -5.81 3.49 -10.97
N THR A 110 -5.17 4.44 -11.66
CA THR A 110 -3.99 4.17 -12.51
C THR A 110 -2.90 3.46 -11.72
N THR A 111 -2.53 3.96 -10.53
CA THR A 111 -1.48 3.32 -9.71
C THR A 111 -1.87 1.92 -9.22
N LYS A 112 -3.13 1.69 -8.90
CA LYS A 112 -3.63 0.39 -8.45
C LYS A 112 -3.67 -0.63 -9.58
N GLY A 113 -4.02 -0.20 -10.79
CA GLY A 113 -3.86 -1.00 -12.02
C GLY A 113 -2.39 -1.31 -12.31
N ALA A 114 -1.50 -0.34 -12.15
CA ALA A 114 -0.06 -0.52 -12.31
C ALA A 114 0.48 -1.61 -11.37
N LEU A 115 0.08 -1.60 -10.09
CA LEU A 115 0.46 -2.62 -9.12
C LEU A 115 0.00 -4.04 -9.50
N VAL A 116 -1.16 -4.20 -10.14
CA VAL A 116 -1.62 -5.52 -10.61
C VAL A 116 -0.67 -6.07 -11.68
N THR A 117 -0.40 -5.27 -12.71
CA THR A 117 0.51 -5.66 -13.81
C THR A 117 1.94 -5.86 -13.31
N TYR A 118 2.44 -4.93 -12.48
CA TYR A 118 3.73 -5.01 -11.81
C TYR A 118 3.90 -6.32 -11.04
N SER A 119 2.92 -6.67 -10.20
CA SER A 119 3.00 -7.88 -9.37
C SER A 119 2.99 -9.16 -10.20
N LYS A 120 2.23 -9.19 -11.31
CA LYS A 120 2.21 -10.31 -12.24
C LYS A 120 3.56 -10.50 -12.95
N ALA A 121 4.21 -9.41 -13.36
CA ALA A 121 5.54 -9.49 -13.96
C ALA A 121 6.60 -9.89 -12.93
N LEU A 122 6.56 -9.29 -11.73
CA LEU A 122 7.51 -9.58 -10.66
C LEU A 122 7.39 -11.02 -10.15
N SER A 123 6.17 -11.57 -10.07
CA SER A 123 5.97 -12.96 -9.66
C SER A 123 6.69 -13.94 -10.60
N ALA A 124 6.58 -13.73 -11.91
CA ALA A 124 7.28 -14.54 -12.90
C ALA A 124 8.80 -14.39 -12.79
N MET A 125 9.28 -13.16 -12.55
CA MET A 125 10.71 -12.87 -12.38
C MET A 125 11.31 -13.54 -11.14
N LEU A 126 10.55 -13.62 -10.05
CA LEU A 126 11.02 -14.13 -8.75
C LEU A 126 10.68 -15.61 -8.50
N ALA A 127 9.84 -16.22 -9.34
CA ALA A 127 9.52 -17.64 -9.23
C ALA A 127 10.76 -18.56 -9.21
N PRO A 128 11.80 -18.37 -10.05
CA PRO A 128 13.02 -19.18 -9.99
C PRO A 128 13.80 -19.03 -8.67
N LYS A 129 13.60 -17.92 -7.95
CA LYS A 129 14.18 -17.70 -6.61
C LYS A 129 13.34 -18.29 -5.48
N GLY A 130 12.21 -18.91 -5.79
CA GLY A 130 11.28 -19.45 -4.78
C GLY A 130 10.53 -18.38 -3.98
N ILE A 131 10.47 -17.13 -4.47
CA ILE A 131 9.76 -16.02 -3.80
C ILE A 131 8.42 -15.77 -4.49
N ARG A 132 7.34 -15.75 -3.71
CA ARG A 132 5.99 -15.51 -4.24
C ARG A 132 5.66 -14.03 -4.24
N VAL A 133 4.90 -13.57 -5.24
CA VAL A 133 4.37 -12.20 -5.29
C VAL A 133 2.88 -12.27 -5.57
N ASN A 134 2.07 -11.65 -4.72
CA ASN A 134 0.61 -11.66 -4.81
C ASN A 134 0.02 -10.27 -4.59
N VAL A 135 -1.23 -10.09 -5.02
CA VAL A 135 -1.98 -8.85 -4.86
C VAL A 135 -3.22 -9.11 -4.01
N VAL A 136 -3.48 -8.19 -3.08
CA VAL A 136 -4.79 -8.05 -2.44
C VAL A 136 -5.47 -6.83 -3.03
N ALA A 137 -6.71 -6.95 -3.47
CA ALA A 137 -7.49 -5.85 -4.06
C ALA A 137 -8.76 -5.61 -3.22
N PRO A 138 -8.69 -4.79 -2.16
CA PRO A 138 -9.84 -4.51 -1.32
C PRO A 138 -10.94 -3.77 -2.08
N GLY A 139 -12.19 -4.06 -1.72
CA GLY A 139 -13.33 -3.19 -1.97
C GLY A 139 -13.33 -1.96 -1.05
N PRO A 140 -14.47 -1.33 -0.79
CA PRO A 140 -14.55 -0.24 0.19
C PRO A 140 -14.23 -0.78 1.59
N VAL A 141 -13.20 -0.21 2.23
CA VAL A 141 -12.81 -0.51 3.61
C VAL A 141 -12.70 0.81 4.36
N TRP A 142 -13.40 0.91 5.48
CA TRP A 142 -13.31 2.10 6.32
C TRP A 142 -11.92 2.24 6.92
N THR A 143 -11.21 3.30 6.53
CA THR A 143 -9.84 3.59 6.99
C THR A 143 -9.65 5.11 7.10
N PRO A 144 -8.61 5.58 7.82
CA PRO A 144 -8.25 6.99 7.83
C PRO A 144 -8.01 7.57 6.42
N LEU A 145 -7.56 6.77 5.46
CA LEU A 145 -7.39 7.20 4.06
C LEU A 145 -8.72 7.66 3.45
N VAL A 146 -9.78 6.89 3.65
CA VAL A 146 -11.13 7.24 3.17
C VAL A 146 -11.66 8.44 3.95
N ALA A 147 -11.53 8.45 5.27
CA ALA A 147 -12.01 9.54 6.12
C ALA A 147 -11.34 10.89 5.80
N ALA A 148 -10.09 10.89 5.33
CA ALA A 148 -9.38 12.12 4.98
C ALA A 148 -9.74 12.68 3.60
N THR A 149 -10.28 11.85 2.70
CA THR A 149 -10.44 12.19 1.27
C THR A 149 -11.89 12.08 0.80
N THR A 150 -12.84 11.96 1.70
CA THR A 150 -14.27 11.84 1.39
C THR A 150 -15.02 12.83 2.25
N ASP A 151 -16.01 13.49 1.67
CA ASP A 151 -16.82 14.44 2.41
C ASP A 151 -17.62 13.75 3.52
N PRO A 152 -17.96 14.44 4.63
CA PRO A 152 -18.63 13.85 5.78
C PRO A 152 -19.98 13.18 5.48
N GLU A 153 -20.73 13.65 4.48
CA GLU A 153 -22.04 13.07 4.13
C GLU A 153 -21.85 11.72 3.44
N SER A 154 -21.00 11.67 2.41
CA SER A 154 -20.65 10.42 1.70
C SER A 154 -19.97 9.40 2.61
N LEU A 155 -19.20 9.85 3.61
CA LEU A 155 -18.60 8.97 4.62
C LEU A 155 -19.63 8.21 5.45
N SER A 156 -20.78 8.82 5.77
CA SER A 156 -21.81 8.17 6.59
C SER A 156 -22.46 6.95 5.91
N GLU A 157 -22.41 6.91 4.58
CA GLU A 157 -22.95 5.83 3.75
C GLU A 157 -21.88 4.83 3.27
N PHE A 158 -20.60 5.11 3.55
CA PHE A 158 -19.47 4.33 3.06
C PHE A 158 -19.43 2.90 3.62
N GLY A 159 -19.31 1.92 2.73
CA GLY A 159 -19.22 0.50 3.10
C GLY A 159 -20.57 -0.18 3.39
N SER A 160 -21.69 0.54 3.25
CA SER A 160 -23.06 0.02 3.44
C SER A 160 -23.41 -1.19 2.55
N SER A 161 -22.77 -1.30 1.38
CA SER A 161 -22.93 -2.41 0.43
C SER A 161 -21.88 -3.51 0.56
N SER A 162 -20.89 -3.34 1.46
CA SER A 162 -19.88 -4.35 1.76
C SER A 162 -20.28 -5.11 3.02
N GLY A 163 -20.03 -6.42 3.09
CA GLY A 163 -20.34 -7.26 4.28
C GLY A 163 -19.59 -6.86 5.57
N TRP A 164 -18.86 -5.74 5.55
CA TRP A 164 -18.11 -5.16 6.65
C TRP A 164 -18.77 -3.84 7.10
N VAL A 165 -19.93 -3.95 7.74
CA VAL A 165 -20.58 -2.79 8.38
C VAL A 165 -19.72 -2.34 9.56
N VAL A 166 -19.04 -1.20 9.43
CA VAL A 166 -18.36 -0.56 10.56
C VAL A 166 -19.39 0.14 11.42
N ARG A 167 -19.75 -0.50 12.54
CA ARG A 167 -20.53 0.16 13.60
C ARG A 167 -19.67 1.24 14.23
N HIS A 168 -20.13 2.48 14.15
CA HIS A 168 -19.57 3.63 14.84
C HIS A 168 -19.67 3.42 16.35
N ASN A 169 -18.65 2.82 16.96
CA ASN A 169 -18.56 2.76 18.41
C ASN A 169 -17.98 4.10 18.89
N ARG A 170 -18.84 5.12 18.98
CA ARG A 170 -18.53 6.33 19.76
C ARG A 170 -18.38 5.89 21.21
N ARG A 171 -17.15 5.63 21.65
CA ARG A 171 -16.83 5.58 23.08
C ARG A 171 -16.72 7.03 23.54
N ASN A 172 -17.66 7.43 24.39
CA ASN A 172 -17.49 8.58 25.29
C ASN A 172 -16.34 8.33 26.26
#